data_AF-D0L3S8-F1
#
_entry.id   AF-D0L3S8-F1
#
_cell.length_a   1.000
_cell.length_b   1.000
_cell.length_c   1.000
_cell.angle_alpha   90.00
_cell.angle_beta   90.00
_cell.angle_gamma   90.00
#
_symmetry.space_group_name_H-M   'P 1'
#
loop_
_entity.id
_entity.type
_entity.pdbx_description
1 polymer ?
#
loop_
_entity_poly.entity_id
_entity_poly.type
_entity_poly.pdbx_seq_one_letter_code
_entity_poly.pdbx_strand_id
1 'polypeptide(L)'
;MVRSPKAVSQPPRVGPGTYISTMRYRSDLERLATLDAATIEMACTDSTAVADLIAHGVDEYLEYDLHADEAEAAGDTDLAHFYRQEASAWRSTVATLRMMAVEPADRRAARSA
;
A
#
# COMPACT_ATOMS: atom_id res chain seq x y z
N MET A 1 -11.70 48.68 -10.55
CA MET A 1 -11.66 47.54 -9.62
C MET A 1 -11.41 46.28 -10.45
N VAL A 2 -10.14 45.94 -10.69
CA VAL A 2 -9.76 44.83 -11.58
C VAL A 2 -9.55 43.59 -10.71
N ARG A 3 -10.35 42.55 -10.93
CA ARG A 3 -10.20 41.25 -10.24
C ARG A 3 -9.00 40.51 -10.83
N SER A 4 -7.99 40.23 -10.02
CA SER A 4 -6.89 39.34 -10.37
C SER A 4 -7.40 37.91 -10.61
N PRO A 5 -6.93 37.19 -11.65
CA PRO A 5 -7.27 35.80 -11.82
C PRO A 5 -6.56 34.94 -10.77
N LYS A 6 -7.34 34.08 -10.10
CA LYS A 6 -6.89 33.11 -9.11
C LYS A 6 -5.99 32.09 -9.80
N ALA A 7 -4.76 31.89 -9.31
CA ALA A 7 -3.85 30.89 -9.82
C ALA A 7 -4.50 29.50 -9.73
N VAL A 8 -4.71 28.86 -10.88
CA VAL A 8 -5.06 27.44 -10.95
C VAL A 8 -3.79 26.68 -10.56
N SER A 9 -3.80 26.04 -9.40
CA SER A 9 -2.73 25.16 -8.95
C SER A 9 -2.53 24.06 -10.00
N GLN A 10 -1.42 24.12 -10.71
CA GLN A 10 -1.07 23.14 -11.73
C GLN A 10 -0.76 21.83 -11.00
N PRO A 11 -1.34 20.67 -11.39
CA PRO A 11 -0.97 19.40 -10.78
C PRO A 11 0.53 19.15 -11.00
N PRO A 12 1.23 18.51 -10.06
CA PRO A 12 2.66 18.27 -10.17
C PRO A 12 2.96 17.53 -11.48
N ARG A 13 4.00 17.97 -12.19
CA ARG A 13 4.45 17.33 -13.43
C ARG A 13 5.06 15.96 -13.10
N VAL A 14 4.22 14.95 -12.96
CA VAL A 14 4.61 13.55 -12.80
C VAL A 14 5.03 13.02 -14.18
N GLY A 15 6.26 12.55 -14.31
CA GLY A 15 6.74 11.97 -15.57
C GLY A 15 5.94 10.71 -15.95
N PRO A 16 5.80 10.38 -17.25
CA PRO A 16 4.95 9.28 -17.72
C PRO A 16 5.29 7.92 -17.08
N GLY A 17 6.57 7.65 -16.78
CA GLY A 17 6.99 6.41 -16.09
C GLY A 17 6.62 6.34 -14.59
N THR A 18 6.33 7.47 -13.94
CA THR A 18 5.88 7.49 -12.54
C THR A 18 4.38 7.24 -12.45
N TYR A 19 3.61 7.74 -13.41
CA TYR A 19 2.18 7.51 -13.48
C TYR A 19 1.83 6.03 -13.73
N ILE A 20 2.57 5.33 -14.60
CA ILE A 20 2.33 3.91 -14.92
C ILE A 20 2.63 2.99 -13.72
N SER A 21 3.73 3.21 -12.99
CA SER A 21 4.01 2.46 -11.75
C SER A 21 2.93 2.68 -10.68
N THR A 22 2.52 3.93 -10.45
CA THR A 22 1.47 4.25 -9.47
C THR A 22 0.14 3.58 -9.81
N MET A 23 -0.27 3.58 -11.09
CA MET A 23 -1.50 2.89 -11.50
C MET A 23 -1.41 1.37 -11.31
N ARG A 24 -0.26 0.76 -11.61
CA ARG A 24 -0.06 -0.69 -11.39
C ARG A 24 -0.20 -1.05 -9.91
N TYR A 25 0.51 -0.33 -9.03
CA TYR A 25 0.47 -0.62 -7.59
C TYR A 25 -0.90 -0.40 -6.97
N ARG A 26 -1.62 0.65 -7.40
CA ARG A 26 -3.01 0.87 -7.00
C ARG A 26 -3.88 -0.34 -7.32
N SER A 27 -3.84 -0.83 -8.56
CA SER A 27 -4.63 -2.00 -8.97
C SER A 27 -4.19 -3.30 -8.30
N ASP A 28 -2.91 -3.45 -7.95
CA ASP A 28 -2.44 -4.59 -7.15
C ASP A 28 -3.03 -4.55 -5.73
N LEU A 29 -3.01 -3.39 -5.06
CA LEU A 29 -3.58 -3.20 -3.73
C LEU A 29 -5.10 -3.37 -3.71
N GLU A 30 -5.82 -2.80 -4.69
CA GLU A 30 -7.28 -2.94 -4.82
C GLU A 30 -7.70 -4.42 -4.99
N ARG A 31 -6.87 -5.23 -5.67
CA ARG A 31 -7.13 -6.68 -5.83
C ARG A 31 -6.91 -7.49 -4.56
N LEU A 32 -6.03 -7.04 -3.66
CA LEU A 32 -5.75 -7.74 -2.41
C LEU A 32 -6.82 -7.52 -1.36
N ALA A 33 -7.60 -6.43 -1.46
CA ALA A 33 -8.76 -6.12 -0.63
C ALA A 33 -8.49 -6.08 0.90
N THR A 34 -7.23 -5.85 1.29
CA THR A 34 -6.78 -5.68 2.69
C THR A 34 -6.87 -4.23 3.16
N LEU A 35 -6.70 -3.27 2.24
CA LEU A 35 -6.77 -1.84 2.50
C LEU A 35 -8.03 -1.25 1.86
N ASP A 36 -8.61 -0.26 2.52
CA ASP A 36 -9.71 0.51 1.94
C ASP A 36 -9.22 1.48 0.84
N ALA A 37 -10.17 1.97 0.04
CA ALA A 37 -9.87 2.86 -1.08
C ALA A 37 -9.18 4.17 -0.67
N ALA A 38 -9.50 4.71 0.51
CA ALA A 38 -8.91 5.95 1.01
C ALA A 38 -7.44 5.74 1.42
N THR A 39 -7.14 4.59 2.03
CA THR A 39 -5.81 4.19 2.45
C THR A 39 -4.91 3.88 1.25
N ILE A 40 -5.47 3.24 0.22
CA ILE A 40 -4.78 3.04 -1.07
C ILE A 40 -4.46 4.38 -1.73
N GLU A 41 -5.40 5.32 -1.75
CA GLU A 41 -5.17 6.67 -2.29
C GLU A 41 -4.07 7.42 -1.53
N MET A 42 -4.08 7.33 -0.20
CA MET A 42 -3.03 7.89 0.65
C MET A 42 -1.67 7.28 0.32
N ALA A 43 -1.55 5.95 0.24
CA ALA A 43 -0.31 5.27 -0.13
C ALA A 43 0.21 5.69 -1.52
N CYS A 44 -0.69 6.00 -2.46
CA CYS A 44 -0.34 6.42 -3.81
C CYS A 44 0.08 7.89 -3.92
N THR A 45 -0.32 8.74 -2.97
CA THR A 45 -0.14 10.20 -3.02
C THR A 45 0.88 10.71 -2.02
N ASP A 46 1.06 10.01 -0.90
CA ASP A 46 2.01 10.34 0.16
C ASP A 46 2.98 9.16 0.40
N SER A 47 4.20 9.31 -0.09
CA SER A 47 5.25 8.31 0.11
C SER A 47 5.67 8.14 1.57
N THR A 48 5.40 9.12 2.43
CA THR A 48 5.76 9.03 3.86
C THR A 48 4.81 8.10 4.62
N ALA A 49 3.55 8.03 4.21
CA ALA A 49 2.55 7.12 4.78
C ALA A 49 2.86 5.64 4.49
N VAL A 50 3.62 5.33 3.42
CA VAL A 50 3.92 3.95 3.02
C VAL A 50 4.67 3.17 4.10
N ALA A 51 5.56 3.83 4.86
CA ALA A 51 6.30 3.18 5.94
C ALA A 51 5.39 2.73 7.09
N ASP A 52 4.44 3.59 7.48
CA ASP A 52 3.47 3.28 8.54
C ASP A 52 2.50 2.18 8.09
N LEU A 53 2.09 2.19 6.81
CA LEU A 53 1.25 1.14 6.25
C LEU A 53 1.97 -0.22 6.15
N ILE A 54 3.28 -0.21 5.91
CA ILE A 54 4.10 -1.43 5.98
C ILE A 54 4.12 -1.97 7.41
N ALA A 55 4.33 -1.11 8.42
CA ALA A 55 4.35 -1.52 9.81
C ALA A 55 2.98 -2.10 10.23
N HIS A 56 1.90 -1.38 9.91
CA HIS A 56 0.53 -1.86 10.16
C HIS A 56 0.26 -3.21 9.49
N GLY A 57 0.55 -3.36 8.19
CA GLY A 57 0.33 -4.64 7.51
C GLY A 57 1.20 -5.78 8.05
N VAL A 58 2.35 -5.47 8.67
CA VAL A 58 3.17 -6.46 9.39
C VAL A 58 2.50 -6.92 10.67
N ASP A 59 1.98 -5.98 11.46
CA ASP A 59 1.24 -6.30 12.67
C ASP A 59 0.02 -7.17 12.35
N GLU A 60 -0.75 -6.80 11.31
CA GLU A 60 -1.94 -7.55 10.87
C GLU A 60 -1.62 -9.00 10.49
N TYR A 61 -0.62 -9.26 9.62
CA TYR A 61 -0.35 -10.66 9.26
C TYR A 61 0.16 -11.49 10.45
N LEU A 62 0.85 -10.87 11.41
CA LEU A 62 1.31 -11.57 12.63
C LEU A 62 0.13 -11.90 13.54
N GLU A 63 -0.84 -10.99 13.69
CA GLU A 63 -2.07 -11.24 14.44
C GLU A 63 -2.88 -12.37 13.82
N TYR A 64 -3.05 -12.37 12.49
CA TYR A 64 -3.71 -13.47 11.79
C TYR A 64 -2.97 -14.80 11.91
N ASP A 65 -1.64 -14.82 11.88
CA ASP A 65 -0.87 -16.04 12.13
C ASP A 65 -1.13 -16.60 13.54
N LEU A 66 -1.15 -15.74 14.56
CA LEU A 66 -1.46 -16.14 15.94
C LEU A 66 -2.88 -16.72 16.04
N HIS A 67 -3.86 -16.06 15.43
CA HIS A 67 -5.24 -16.55 15.43
C HIS A 67 -5.40 -17.86 14.66
N ALA A 68 -4.62 -18.08 13.59
CA ALA A 68 -4.60 -19.35 12.89
C ALA A 68 -4.09 -20.50 13.78
N ASP A 69 -3.02 -20.26 14.53
CA ASP A 69 -2.44 -21.23 15.47
C ASP A 69 -3.43 -21.54 16.62
N GLU A 70 -4.12 -20.52 17.14
CA GLU A 70 -5.16 -20.67 18.17
C GLU A 70 -6.35 -21.50 17.66
N ALA A 71 -6.83 -21.21 16.44
CA ALA A 71 -7.93 -21.95 15.82
C ALA A 71 -7.56 -23.42 15.54
N GLU A 72 -6.32 -23.66 15.09
CA GLU A 72 -5.80 -25.02 14.88
C GLU A 72 -5.71 -25.78 16.22
N ALA A 73 -5.21 -25.15 17.28
CA ALA A 73 -5.17 -25.73 18.62
C ALA A 73 -6.56 -26.04 19.19
N ALA A 74 -7.57 -25.24 18.82
CA ALA A 74 -8.97 -25.46 19.17
C ALA A 74 -9.66 -26.53 18.29
N GLY A 75 -9.01 -27.01 17.23
CA GLY A 75 -9.55 -27.97 16.27
C GLY A 75 -10.47 -27.37 15.21
N ASP A 76 -10.56 -26.04 15.12
CA ASP A 76 -11.34 -25.33 14.10
C ASP A 76 -10.51 -25.10 12.83
N THR A 77 -10.49 -26.13 11.99
CA THR A 77 -9.64 -26.16 10.79
C THR A 77 -10.08 -25.12 9.75
N ASP A 78 -11.39 -24.89 9.60
CA ASP A 78 -11.91 -23.93 8.62
C ASP A 78 -11.55 -22.49 9.03
N LEU A 79 -11.68 -22.16 10.32
CA LEU A 79 -11.27 -20.87 10.85
C LEU A 79 -9.75 -20.65 10.76
N ALA A 80 -8.95 -21.69 11.05
CA ALA A 80 -7.51 -21.64 10.86
C ALA A 80 -7.12 -21.38 9.40
N HIS A 81 -7.80 -22.03 8.43
CA HIS A 81 -7.60 -21.76 7.01
C HIS A 81 -8.01 -20.36 6.60
N PHE A 82 -9.10 -19.82 7.15
CA PHE A 82 -9.49 -18.44 6.93
C PHE A 82 -8.39 -17.47 7.39
N TYR A 83 -7.91 -17.58 8.62
CA TYR A 83 -6.86 -16.71 9.14
C TYR A 83 -5.54 -16.82 8.37
N ARG A 84 -5.15 -18.01 7.92
CA ARG A 84 -3.96 -18.18 7.05
C ARG A 84 -4.11 -17.47 5.70
N GLN A 85 -5.32 -17.44 5.14
CA GLN A 85 -5.60 -16.70 3.90
C GLN A 85 -5.48 -15.19 4.13
N GLU A 86 -6.05 -14.68 5.22
CA GLU A 86 -5.94 -13.27 5.58
C GLU A 86 -4.47 -12.86 5.81
N ALA A 87 -3.71 -13.66 6.58
CA ALA A 87 -2.28 -13.43 6.77
C ALA A 87 -1.51 -13.44 5.43
N SER A 88 -1.88 -14.31 4.49
CA SER A 88 -1.25 -14.35 3.15
C SER A 88 -1.56 -13.09 2.33
N ALA A 89 -2.80 -12.60 2.39
CA ALA A 89 -3.22 -11.36 1.72
C ALA A 89 -2.46 -10.15 2.29
N TRP A 90 -2.33 -10.06 3.61
CA TRP A 90 -1.56 -9.00 4.27
C TRP A 90 -0.07 -9.05 3.94
N ARG A 91 0.57 -10.23 3.90
CA ARG A 91 1.97 -10.35 3.44
C ARG A 91 2.15 -9.88 2.00
N SER A 92 1.22 -10.21 1.11
CA SER A 92 1.23 -9.74 -0.29
C SER A 92 1.06 -8.23 -0.39
N THR A 93 0.26 -7.65 0.51
CA THR A 93 0.06 -6.19 0.63
C THR A 93 1.34 -5.50 1.05
N VAL A 94 1.97 -5.98 2.13
CA VAL A 94 3.26 -5.47 2.62
C VAL A 94 4.35 -5.58 1.55
N ALA A 95 4.41 -6.69 0.81
CA ALA A 95 5.36 -6.84 -0.30
C ALA A 95 5.15 -5.77 -1.39
N THR A 96 3.89 -5.48 -1.73
CA THR A 96 3.53 -4.44 -2.70
C THR A 96 3.93 -3.05 -2.21
N LEU A 97 3.63 -2.73 -0.96
CA LEU A 97 4.02 -1.45 -0.34
C LEU A 97 5.54 -1.29 -0.25
N ARG A 98 6.29 -2.37 0.04
CA ARG A 98 7.76 -2.34 0.03
C ARG A 98 8.32 -2.06 -1.37
N MET A 99 7.74 -2.65 -2.42
CA MET A 99 8.12 -2.32 -3.79
C MET A 99 7.83 -0.84 -4.10
N MET A 100 6.68 -0.32 -3.66
CA MET A 100 6.34 1.11 -3.76
C MET A 100 7.31 2.02 -3.01
N ALA A 101 7.93 1.58 -1.92
CA ALA A 101 8.89 2.39 -1.16
C ALA A 101 10.27 2.47 -1.84
N VAL A 102 10.66 1.44 -2.59
CA VAL A 102 11.98 1.36 -3.25
C VAL A 102 12.02 2.12 -4.59
N GLU A 103 11.01 1.94 -5.46
CA GLU A 103 10.99 2.56 -6.80
C GLU A 103 11.07 4.11 -6.84
N PRO A 104 10.52 4.87 -5.89
CA PRO A 104 10.63 6.33 -5.84
C PRO A 104 12.04 6.82 -5.51
N ALA A 105 12.79 6.07 -4.69
CA ALA A 105 14.12 6.46 -4.23
C ALA A 105 15.16 6.37 -5.36
N ASP A 106 15.12 5.29 -6.15
CA ASP A 106 16.03 5.05 -7.28
C ASP A 106 15.92 6.15 -8.35
N ARG A 107 14.71 6.68 -8.60
CA ARG A 107 14.49 7.76 -9.58
C ARG A 107 14.79 9.17 -9.06
N ARG A 108 14.94 9.35 -7.75
CA ARG A 108 15.37 10.63 -7.16
C ARG A 108 16.89 10.72 -7.13
N ALA A 109 17.55 9.61 -6.83
CA ALA A 109 19.00 9.45 -6.95
C ALA A 109 19.47 9.62 -8.41
N ALA A 110 18.82 8.95 -9.38
CA ALA A 110 19.18 9.04 -10.80
C ALA A 110 18.97 10.42 -11.46
N ARG A 111 18.27 11.35 -10.80
CA ARG A 111 18.00 12.71 -11.31
C ARG A 111 18.90 13.77 -10.67
N SER A 112 19.66 13.37 -9.65
CA SER A 112 20.58 14.23 -8.91
C SER A 112 22.06 13.96 -9.28
N ALA A 113 22.28 13.07 -10.26
CA ALA A 113 23.58 12.72 -10.85
C ALA A 113 23.61 13.17 -12.31
#